data_AF-A0A970EP02-F1
#
_entry.id   AF-A0A970EP02-F1
#
_cell.length_a   1.000
_cell.length_b   1.000
_cell.length_c   1.000
_cell.angle_alpha   90.00
_cell.angle_beta   90.00
_cell.angle_gamma   90.00
#
_symmetry.space_group_name_H-M   'P 1'
#
loop_
_entity.id
_entity.type
_entity.pdbx_description
1 polymer ?
#
loop_
_entity_poly.entity_id
_entity_poly.type
_entity_poly.pdbx_seq_one_letter_code
_entity_poly.pdbx_strand_id
1 'polypeptide(L)'
;MLRAEISIFPSDDADQLTHPTRQFMTEMGLDYDFRRDPASLNTALSGRPGEVFQRLEQLVASAAAQDQDMIMVVTFYTTSD
;
A
#
# COMPACT_ATOMS: atom_id res chain seq x y z
N MET A 1 -18.00 -1.14 -12.70
CA MET A 1 -16.57 -1.54 -12.66
C MET A 1 -15.96 -1.24 -11.28
N LEU A 2 -14.75 -1.75 -10.95
CA LEU A 2 -14.02 -1.39 -9.72
C LEU A 2 -12.66 -0.77 -10.07
N ARG A 3 -12.32 0.34 -9.41
CA ARG A 3 -10.99 0.96 -9.40
C ARG A 3 -10.37 0.82 -8.00
N ALA A 4 -9.09 0.50 -7.94
CA ALA A 4 -8.28 0.53 -6.73
C ALA A 4 -7.13 1.51 -6.94
N GLU A 5 -6.95 2.44 -6.00
CA GLU A 5 -5.76 3.29 -5.91
C GLU A 5 -4.91 2.77 -4.76
N ILE A 6 -3.61 2.60 -5.03
CA ILE A 6 -2.72 1.74 -4.26
C ILE A 6 -1.47 2.55 -3.93
N SER A 7 -1.09 2.60 -2.64
CA SER A 7 0.14 3.22 -2.18
C SER A 7 0.92 2.22 -1.34
N ILE A 8 2.06 1.75 -1.87
CA ILE A 8 2.99 0.86 -1.17
C ILE A 8 4.09 1.69 -0.54
N PHE A 9 4.33 1.54 0.74
CA PHE A 9 5.50 2.06 1.44
C PHE A 9 6.35 0.86 1.86
N PRO A 10 7.51 0.61 1.22
CA PRO A 10 8.45 -0.41 1.70
C PRO A 10 9.00 -0.03 3.08
N SER A 11 9.74 -0.95 3.72
CA SER A 11 10.46 -0.71 4.98
C SER A 11 11.90 -1.23 4.88
N ASP A 12 12.88 -0.35 4.67
CA ASP A 12 14.29 -0.71 4.55
C ASP A 12 14.99 -0.85 5.94
N ASP A 13 14.33 -0.44 7.04
CA ASP A 13 14.83 -0.51 8.43
C ASP A 13 13.73 -0.09 9.46
N ALA A 14 13.96 -0.21 10.80
CA ALA A 14 12.96 0.10 11.86
C ALA A 14 13.39 0.89 13.19
N ASP A 15 14.20 1.98 13.18
CA ASP A 15 13.94 3.22 14.03
C ASP A 15 14.11 4.59 13.23
N GLN A 16 13.13 5.53 13.09
CA GLN A 16 13.18 6.81 12.27
C GLN A 16 11.88 7.40 11.54
N LEU A 17 11.29 6.78 10.48
CA LEU A 17 10.17 7.18 9.53
C LEU A 17 9.39 8.46 9.93
N THR A 18 9.34 9.46 9.04
CA THR A 18 8.99 10.85 9.41
C THR A 18 7.64 11.04 10.12
N HIS A 19 7.58 11.93 11.11
CA HIS A 19 6.38 12.18 11.92
C HIS A 19 5.11 12.56 11.11
N PRO A 20 5.19 13.25 9.95
CA PRO A 20 4.05 13.45 9.04
C PRO A 20 3.54 12.15 8.39
N THR A 21 4.41 11.17 8.13
CA THR A 21 3.96 9.82 7.78
C THR A 21 3.22 9.22 8.97
N ARG A 22 3.70 9.35 10.22
CA ARG A 22 3.06 8.79 11.44
C ARG A 22 1.71 9.41 11.70
N GLN A 23 1.59 10.70 11.36
CA GLN A 23 0.34 11.44 11.38
C GLN A 23 -0.59 11.02 10.24
N PHE A 24 -0.15 10.98 8.97
CA PHE A 24 -0.97 10.50 7.85
C PHE A 24 -1.44 9.06 8.07
N MET A 25 -0.57 8.20 8.57
CA MET A 25 -0.90 6.84 8.92
C MET A 25 -1.91 6.83 10.08
N THR A 26 -1.68 7.54 11.19
CA THR A 26 -2.68 7.70 12.27
C THR A 26 -4.03 8.26 11.78
N GLU A 27 -4.02 9.25 10.88
CA GLU A 27 -5.20 9.93 10.33
C GLU A 27 -5.97 9.08 9.31
N MET A 28 -5.28 8.16 8.61
CA MET A 28 -5.88 7.13 7.74
C MET A 28 -6.12 5.79 8.47
N GLY A 29 -5.73 5.65 9.75
CA GLY A 29 -5.88 4.43 10.56
C GLY A 29 -4.82 3.34 10.35
N LEU A 30 -3.70 3.69 9.72
CA LEU A 30 -2.54 2.83 9.47
C LEU A 30 -1.50 3.00 10.60
N ASP A 31 -0.65 2.00 10.86
CA ASP A 31 0.32 2.00 11.97
C ASP A 31 1.71 1.53 11.50
N TYR A 32 2.80 1.96 12.15
CA TYR A 32 4.17 1.61 11.75
C TYR A 32 5.26 1.94 12.79
N ASP A 33 6.45 1.34 12.61
CA ASP A 33 7.70 1.73 13.27
C ASP A 33 8.81 2.18 12.30
N PHE A 34 8.88 3.51 12.12
CA PHE A 34 10.10 4.30 12.22
C PHE A 34 11.34 3.68 11.50
N ARG A 35 11.86 4.01 10.30
CA ARG A 35 13.33 4.26 9.97
C ARG A 35 13.51 5.06 8.67
N ARG A 36 14.77 5.26 8.25
CA ARG A 36 15.28 5.35 6.86
C ARG A 36 14.16 4.95 5.90
N ASP A 37 13.39 5.96 5.48
CA ASP A 37 12.20 5.78 4.66
C ASP A 37 12.59 5.26 3.27
N PRO A 38 11.91 4.23 2.76
CA PRO A 38 11.96 3.89 1.34
C PRO A 38 10.97 4.71 0.53
N ALA A 39 11.21 4.85 -0.77
CA ALA A 39 10.31 5.56 -1.66
C ALA A 39 9.00 4.77 -1.85
N SER A 40 7.85 5.42 -1.65
CA SER A 40 6.56 4.77 -1.83
C SER A 40 6.20 4.56 -3.31
N LEU A 41 5.81 3.33 -3.65
CA LEU A 41 5.36 2.92 -4.97
C LEU A 41 3.84 3.05 -5.06
N ASN A 42 3.39 4.14 -5.69
CA ASN A 42 1.96 4.40 -5.91
C ASN A 42 1.54 3.90 -7.31
N THR A 43 0.39 3.24 -7.39
CA THR A 43 -0.18 2.71 -8.65
C THR A 43 -1.71 2.68 -8.60
N ALA A 44 -2.36 2.56 -9.75
CA ALA A 44 -3.81 2.46 -9.84
C ALA A 44 -4.20 1.32 -10.79
N LEU A 45 -5.20 0.55 -10.38
CA LEU A 45 -5.68 -0.61 -11.13
C LEU A 45 -7.20 -0.53 -11.31
N SER A 46 -7.72 -1.04 -12.41
CA SER A 46 -9.17 -0.99 -12.71
C SER A 46 -9.59 -2.20 -13.53
N GLY A 47 -10.78 -2.72 -13.26
CA GLY A 47 -11.31 -3.92 -13.94
C GLY A 47 -12.54 -4.49 -13.24
N ARG A 48 -12.82 -5.78 -13.46
CA ARG A 48 -13.84 -6.51 -12.69
C ARG A 48 -13.32 -6.71 -11.26
N PRO A 49 -14.17 -6.69 -10.22
CA PRO A 49 -13.71 -6.79 -8.82
C PRO A 49 -12.72 -7.93 -8.56
N GLY A 50 -13.02 -9.15 -9.05
CA GLY A 50 -12.13 -10.31 -8.89
C GLY A 50 -10.75 -10.15 -9.54
N GLU A 51 -10.66 -9.42 -10.66
CA GLU A 51 -9.36 -9.12 -11.30
C GLU A 51 -8.57 -8.10 -10.48
N VAL A 52 -9.24 -7.09 -9.93
CA VAL A 52 -8.62 -6.08 -9.06
C VAL A 52 -8.05 -6.73 -7.80
N PHE A 53 -8.82 -7.57 -7.11
CA PHE A 53 -8.36 -8.29 -5.93
C PHE A 53 -7.24 -9.31 -6.26
N GLN A 54 -7.34 -10.04 -7.37
CA GLN A 54 -6.27 -10.97 -7.79
C GLN A 54 -4.94 -10.26 -8.11
N ARG A 55 -4.99 -9.03 -8.62
CA ARG A 55 -3.75 -8.24 -8.84
C ARG A 55 -3.16 -7.69 -7.55
N LEU A 56 -3.99 -7.32 -6.58
CA LEU A 56 -3.54 -6.94 -5.23
C LEU A 56 -2.91 -8.13 -4.48
N GLU A 57 -3.52 -9.31 -4.58
CA GLU A 57 -2.99 -10.58 -4.05
C GLU A 57 -1.61 -10.89 -4.66
N GLN A 58 -1.46 -10.79 -5.98
CA GLN A 58 -0.18 -10.98 -6.66
C GLN A 58 0.89 -9.96 -6.22
N LEU A 59 0.49 -8.71 -5.96
CA LEU A 59 1.38 -7.63 -5.53
C LEU A 59 1.94 -7.91 -4.12
N VAL A 60 1.08 -8.25 -3.16
CA VAL A 60 1.48 -8.66 -1.80
C VAL A 60 2.31 -9.95 -1.82
N ALA A 61 1.92 -10.96 -2.61
CA ALA A 61 2.69 -12.19 -2.75
C ALA A 61 4.10 -11.94 -3.32
N SER A 62 4.25 -10.97 -4.23
CA SER A 62 5.56 -10.59 -4.79
C SER A 62 6.45 -9.86 -3.78
N ALA A 63 5.87 -9.11 -2.85
CA ALA A 63 6.59 -8.45 -1.76
C ALA A 63 7.10 -9.46 -0.72
N ALA A 64 6.21 -10.32 -0.23
CA ALA A 64 6.55 -11.37 0.72
C ALA A 64 7.60 -12.36 0.17
N ALA A 65 7.61 -12.61 -1.14
CA ALA A 65 8.63 -13.44 -1.80
C ALA A 65 10.02 -12.76 -1.94
N GLN A 66 10.14 -11.47 -1.60
CA GLN A 66 11.38 -10.69 -1.63
C GLN A 66 11.92 -10.34 -0.22
N ASP A 67 11.28 -10.84 0.84
CA ASP A 67 11.63 -10.55 2.26
C ASP A 67 11.61 -9.03 2.57
N GLN A 68 10.69 -8.30 1.92
CA GLN A 68 10.50 -6.85 2.08
C GLN A 68 9.20 -6.58 2.85
N ASP A 69 9.34 -6.07 4.08
CA ASP A 69 8.22 -5.46 4.79
C ASP A 69 7.66 -4.27 4.01
N MET A 70 6.33 -4.17 3.94
CA MET A 70 5.66 -3.03 3.32
C MET A 70 4.26 -2.77 3.86
N ILE A 71 3.89 -1.50 3.92
CA ILE A 71 2.53 -1.02 4.14
C ILE A 71 1.88 -0.82 2.77
N MET A 72 0.77 -1.51 2.47
CA MET A 72 -0.01 -1.26 1.26
C MET A 72 -1.39 -0.68 1.58
N VAL A 73 -1.55 0.61 1.31
CA VAL A 73 -2.83 1.32 1.40
C VAL A 73 -3.60 1.10 0.12
N VAL A 74 -4.88 0.72 0.19
CA VAL A 74 -5.73 0.54 -0.99
C VAL A 74 -7.08 1.23 -0.79
N THR A 75 -7.38 2.20 -1.65
CA THR A 75 -8.67 2.90 -1.69
C THR A 75 -9.50 2.40 -2.87
N PHE A 76 -10.69 1.88 -2.57
CA PHE A 76 -11.58 1.29 -3.57
C PHE A 76 -12.68 2.26 -4.00
N TYR A 77 -12.83 2.43 -5.32
CA TYR A 77 -13.87 3.24 -5.93
C TYR A 77 -14.76 2.36 -6.80
N THR A 78 -16.00 2.17 -6.36
CA THR A 78 -17.05 1.51 -7.15
C THR A 78 -17.57 2.47 -8.20
N THR A 79 -17.14 2.30 -9.45
CA THR A 79 -17.70 3.08 -10.57
C THR A 79 -18.92 2.33 -11.11
N SER A 80 -20.12 2.82 -10.80
CA SER A 80 -21.29 2.52 -11.63
C SER A 80 -21.06 3.10 -13.02
N ASP A 81 -21.43 2.34 -14.05
CA ASP A 81 -21.70 2.86 -15.39
C ASP A 81 -23.16 3.34 -15.46
#